data_AF-A0A7V4SUL0-F1
#
_entry.id   AF-A0A7V4SUL0-F1
#
_cell.length_a   1.000
_cell.length_b   1.000
_cell.length_c   1.000
_cell.angle_alpha   90.00
_cell.angle_beta   90.00
_cell.angle_gamma   90.00
#
_symmetry.space_group_name_H-M   'P 1'
#
loop_
_entity.id
_entity.type
_entity.pdbx_description
1 polymer ?
#
loop_
_entity_poly.entity_id
_entity_poly.type
_entity_poly.pdbx_seq_one_letter_code
_entity_poly.pdbx_strand_id
1 'polypeptide(L)'
;MRTVIVTLAIMCLGLSPTAHGSSPWTGTWVWTDPPREHVYFRKLIDVGPNVASAKLAITADNIYTVFVSGTEVGANDDWTSVEVYDISDRLKPGKNVIAVKATDPGGSLGGLLVEAAVVYEDGSAFLFGTDKTWKMSFEEIPGWTSLEFDDST
;
A
#
# COMPACT_ATOMS: atom_id res chain seq x y z
N MET A 1 61.77 41.52 -6.07
CA MET A 1 60.33 41.63 -6.36
C MET A 1 59.75 40.23 -6.25
N ARG A 2 58.92 39.98 -5.23
CA ARG A 2 58.33 38.67 -4.92
C ARG A 2 57.04 38.50 -5.72
N THR A 3 56.94 37.48 -6.55
CA THR A 3 55.69 37.09 -7.22
C THR A 3 55.01 36.02 -6.37
N VAL A 4 53.85 36.35 -5.81
CA VAL A 4 52.99 35.42 -5.07
C VAL A 4 52.03 34.78 -6.06
N ILE A 5 52.05 33.45 -6.17
CA ILE A 5 51.05 32.67 -6.88
C ILE A 5 49.93 32.38 -5.88
N VAL A 6 48.75 32.97 -6.08
CA VAL A 6 47.53 32.63 -5.33
C VAL A 6 46.84 31.50 -6.09
N THR A 7 46.96 30.28 -5.59
CA THR A 7 46.18 29.14 -6.06
C THR A 7 44.77 29.26 -5.48
N LEU A 8 43.78 29.53 -6.33
CA LEU A 8 42.37 29.50 -5.97
C LEU A 8 41.94 28.03 -5.86
N ALA A 9 41.86 27.50 -4.65
CA ALA A 9 41.22 26.22 -4.41
C ALA A 9 39.70 26.45 -4.48
N ILE A 10 39.07 26.06 -5.59
CA ILE A 10 37.62 25.91 -5.67
C ILE A 10 37.28 24.71 -4.78
N MET A 11 36.90 25.01 -3.54
CA MET A 11 36.26 24.05 -2.67
C MET A 11 34.88 23.80 -3.27
N CYS A 12 34.76 22.78 -4.12
CA CYS A 12 33.48 22.19 -4.45
C CYS A 12 32.89 21.68 -3.15
N LEU A 13 32.05 22.50 -2.50
CA LEU A 13 31.05 22.03 -1.58
C LEU A 13 30.25 21.00 -2.35
N GLY A 14 30.56 19.72 -2.14
CA GLY A 14 29.75 18.63 -2.61
C GLY A 14 28.37 18.87 -2.02
N LEU A 15 27.44 19.31 -2.86
CA LEU A 15 26.03 19.03 -2.66
C LEU A 15 25.95 17.51 -2.60
N SER A 16 26.07 16.97 -1.39
CA SER A 16 25.64 15.60 -1.14
C SER A 16 24.22 15.57 -1.68
N PRO A 17 23.88 14.67 -2.63
CA PRO A 17 22.50 14.52 -3.02
C PRO A 17 21.75 14.31 -1.72
N THR A 18 20.81 15.22 -1.42
CA THR A 18 19.90 15.06 -0.30
C THR A 18 19.38 13.64 -0.43
N ALA A 19 19.66 12.81 0.58
CA ALA A 19 19.02 11.51 0.67
C ALA A 19 17.54 11.80 0.45
N HIS A 20 16.97 11.24 -0.63
CA HIS A 20 15.53 11.27 -0.80
C HIS A 20 15.02 10.63 0.48
N GLY A 21 14.38 11.42 1.34
CA GLY A 21 13.86 10.94 2.60
C GLY A 21 13.05 9.70 2.26
N SER A 22 13.51 8.54 2.74
CA SER A 22 12.76 7.31 2.58
C SER A 22 11.36 7.62 3.07
N SER A 23 10.36 7.47 2.20
CA SER A 23 8.98 7.59 2.63
C SER A 23 8.82 6.70 3.86
N PRO A 24 8.24 7.18 4.97
CA PRO A 24 7.93 6.30 6.09
C PRO A 24 6.94 5.20 5.68
N TRP A 25 6.29 5.38 4.52
CA TRP A 25 5.46 4.37 3.89
C TRP A 25 6.30 3.30 3.18
N THR A 26 5.97 2.05 3.47
CA THR A 26 6.43 0.86 2.75
C THR A 26 5.55 0.53 1.54
N GLY A 27 4.30 1.02 1.52
CA GLY A 27 3.41 0.90 0.36
C GLY A 27 3.87 1.69 -0.86
N THR A 28 3.58 1.14 -2.03
CA THR A 28 3.82 1.78 -3.34
C THR A 28 2.50 1.94 -4.09
N TRP A 29 2.37 2.99 -4.88
CA TRP A 29 1.24 3.14 -5.79
C TRP A 29 1.25 2.01 -6.82
N VAL A 30 0.15 1.26 -6.88
CA VAL A 30 -0.05 0.19 -7.85
C VAL A 30 -1.24 0.51 -8.74
N TRP A 31 -1.09 0.23 -10.03
CA TRP A 31 -2.17 0.24 -11.00
C TRP A 31 -1.88 -0.75 -12.12
N THR A 32 -2.63 -0.64 -13.21
CA THR A 32 -2.54 -1.51 -14.38
C THR A 32 -2.15 -0.72 -15.65
N ASP A 33 -1.53 -1.42 -16.59
CA ASP A 33 -1.21 -0.95 -17.93
C ASP A 33 -1.64 -2.06 -18.94
N PRO A 34 -2.61 -1.80 -19.84
CA PRO A 34 -3.30 -0.52 -20.03
C PRO A 34 -4.26 -0.20 -18.86
N PRO A 35 -4.56 1.09 -18.64
CA PRO A 35 -5.52 1.53 -17.61
C PRO A 35 -6.89 0.86 -17.73
N ARG A 36 -7.56 0.70 -16.58
CA ARG A 36 -8.88 0.06 -16.47
C ARG A 36 -9.77 0.88 -15.53
N GLU A 37 -11.07 0.87 -15.80
CA GLU A 37 -12.05 1.52 -14.92
C GLU A 37 -12.19 0.79 -13.58
N HIS A 38 -12.20 -0.55 -13.59
CA HIS A 38 -12.29 -1.36 -12.37
C HIS A 38 -11.09 -2.29 -12.26
N VAL A 39 -10.48 -2.34 -11.07
CA VAL A 39 -9.41 -3.29 -10.74
C VAL A 39 -9.69 -3.91 -9.37
N TYR A 40 -9.64 -5.23 -9.31
CA TYR A 40 -9.87 -6.03 -8.11
C TYR A 40 -8.53 -6.54 -7.59
N PHE A 41 -8.00 -5.88 -6.57
CA PHE A 41 -6.71 -6.20 -5.95
C PHE A 41 -6.87 -7.17 -4.80
N ARG A 42 -5.97 -8.14 -4.68
CA ARG A 42 -6.01 -9.15 -3.63
C ARG A 42 -4.62 -9.49 -3.12
N LYS A 43 -4.49 -9.61 -1.79
CA LYS A 43 -3.26 -9.99 -1.10
C LYS A 43 -3.56 -10.96 0.03
N LEU A 44 -2.92 -12.12 -0.01
CA LEU A 44 -2.84 -13.03 1.12
C LEU A 44 -1.78 -12.53 2.10
N ILE A 45 -2.14 -12.47 3.38
CA ILE A 45 -1.24 -12.15 4.49
C ILE A 45 -1.28 -13.28 5.53
N ASP A 46 -0.20 -13.45 6.29
CA ASP A 46 -0.11 -14.42 7.38
C ASP A 46 0.11 -13.67 8.69
N VAL A 47 -0.84 -13.79 9.61
CA VAL A 47 -0.90 -13.00 10.85
C VAL A 47 -0.60 -13.91 12.04
N GLY A 48 0.31 -13.48 12.90
CA GLY A 48 0.62 -14.20 14.14
C GLY A 48 -0.55 -14.22 15.14
N PRO A 49 -0.48 -15.05 16.19
CA PRO A 49 -1.43 -14.98 17.30
C PRO A 49 -1.26 -13.67 18.10
N ASN A 50 -2.21 -13.39 19.00
CA ASN A 50 -2.14 -12.31 19.99
C ASN A 50 -1.95 -10.92 19.36
N VAL A 51 -2.80 -10.58 18.39
CA VAL A 51 -2.88 -9.22 17.82
C VAL A 51 -3.42 -8.28 18.89
N ALA A 52 -2.65 -7.23 19.22
CA ALA A 52 -3.06 -6.17 20.14
C ALA A 52 -3.79 -5.04 19.41
N SER A 53 -3.35 -4.70 18.19
CA SER A 53 -4.04 -3.75 17.32
C SER A 53 -3.65 -3.95 15.86
N ALA A 54 -4.54 -3.62 14.93
CA ALA A 54 -4.23 -3.60 13.52
C ALA A 54 -4.92 -2.43 12.83
N LYS A 55 -4.14 -1.60 12.13
CA LYS A 55 -4.63 -0.45 11.37
C LYS A 55 -4.24 -0.59 9.90
N LEU A 56 -5.17 -0.20 9.02
CA LEU A 56 -4.98 -0.16 7.58
C LEU A 56 -5.30 1.24 7.07
N ALA A 57 -4.30 1.91 6.50
CA ALA A 57 -4.42 3.17 5.79
C ALA A 57 -4.58 2.91 4.28
N ILE A 58 -5.51 3.60 3.64
CA ILE A 58 -5.84 3.38 2.23
C ILE A 58 -6.29 4.67 1.54
N THR A 59 -5.90 4.80 0.28
CA THR A 59 -6.50 5.74 -0.68
C THR A 59 -6.45 5.14 -2.08
N ALA A 60 -7.31 5.63 -2.98
CA ALA A 60 -7.28 5.28 -4.39
C ALA A 60 -7.65 6.50 -5.25
N ASP A 61 -7.04 6.60 -6.43
CA ASP A 61 -7.49 7.46 -7.52
C ASP A 61 -8.40 6.58 -8.41
N ASN A 62 -9.74 6.59 -8.26
CA ASN A 62 -10.55 7.57 -7.53
C ASN A 62 -11.33 7.02 -6.33
N ILE A 63 -11.78 5.77 -6.41
CA ILE A 63 -12.75 5.19 -5.47
C ILE A 63 -12.22 3.84 -5.01
N TYR A 64 -12.44 3.49 -3.74
CA TYR A 64 -12.18 2.15 -3.26
C TYR A 64 -13.29 1.59 -2.37
N THR A 65 -13.34 0.26 -2.31
CA THR A 65 -13.96 -0.51 -1.22
C THR A 65 -12.96 -1.56 -0.76
N VAL A 66 -12.68 -1.62 0.55
CA VAL A 66 -11.72 -2.55 1.15
C VAL A 66 -12.41 -3.61 1.98
N PHE A 67 -11.94 -4.84 1.86
CA PHE A 67 -12.44 -6.02 2.55
C PHE A 67 -11.30 -6.75 3.27
N VAL A 68 -11.64 -7.34 4.41
CA VAL A 68 -10.78 -8.28 5.14
C VAL A 68 -11.50 -9.62 5.23
N SER A 69 -10.93 -10.64 4.60
CA SER A 69 -11.44 -12.02 4.61
C SER A 69 -12.96 -12.11 4.33
N GLY A 70 -13.41 -11.39 3.30
CA GLY A 70 -14.82 -11.36 2.86
C GLY A 70 -15.70 -10.31 3.52
N THR A 71 -15.25 -9.64 4.58
CA THR A 71 -16.03 -8.61 5.28
C THR A 71 -15.60 -7.21 4.83
N GLU A 72 -16.54 -6.37 4.41
CA GLU A 72 -16.27 -4.97 4.10
C GLU A 72 -15.82 -4.22 5.36
N VAL A 73 -14.75 -3.46 5.23
CA VAL A 73 -14.16 -2.65 6.31
C VAL A 73 -14.39 -1.16 6.07
N GLY A 74 -14.45 -0.74 4.81
CA GLY A 74 -14.75 0.64 4.47
C GLY A 74 -14.71 0.91 2.97
N ALA A 75 -15.16 2.10 2.61
CA ALA A 75 -15.16 2.63 1.26
C ALA A 75 -15.00 4.15 1.31
N ASN A 76 -14.39 4.72 0.27
CA ASN A 76 -14.34 6.15 0.05
C ASN A 76 -14.29 6.44 -1.46
N ASP A 77 -14.86 7.58 -1.86
CA ASP A 77 -14.87 8.12 -3.22
C ASP A 77 -14.15 9.47 -3.33
N ASP A 78 -13.52 9.95 -2.25
CA ASP A 78 -12.62 11.11 -2.24
C ASP A 78 -11.15 10.67 -2.22
N TRP A 79 -10.48 10.76 -3.37
CA TRP A 79 -9.06 10.41 -3.53
C TRP A 79 -8.10 11.37 -2.82
N THR A 80 -8.58 12.55 -2.39
CA THR A 80 -7.73 13.58 -1.77
C THR A 80 -7.45 13.32 -0.29
N SER A 81 -8.12 12.32 0.31
CA SER A 81 -7.88 11.87 1.67
C SER A 81 -7.32 10.45 1.73
N VAL A 82 -6.59 10.17 2.81
CA VAL A 82 -6.22 8.82 3.22
C VAL A 82 -7.09 8.47 4.42
N GLU A 83 -7.83 7.38 4.32
CA GLU A 83 -8.62 6.87 5.45
C GLU A 83 -7.84 5.81 6.20
N VAL A 84 -8.12 5.69 7.51
CA VAL A 84 -7.51 4.68 8.37
C VAL A 84 -8.60 3.87 9.07
N TYR A 85 -8.59 2.57 8.83
CA TYR A 85 -9.53 1.63 9.43
C TYR A 85 -8.87 0.78 10.50
N ASP A 86 -9.61 0.50 11.58
CA ASP A 86 -9.26 -0.56 12.52
C ASP A 86 -9.70 -1.91 11.95
N ILE A 87 -8.75 -2.84 11.80
CA ILE A 87 -9.01 -4.19 11.29
C ILE A 87 -8.71 -5.28 12.33
N SER A 88 -8.42 -4.90 13.59
CA SER A 88 -8.06 -5.81 14.67
C SER A 88 -9.05 -6.97 14.80
N ASP A 89 -10.34 -6.64 14.86
CA ASP A 89 -11.44 -7.59 15.05
C ASP A 89 -11.80 -8.40 13.78
N ARG A 90 -11.10 -8.14 12.67
CA ARG A 90 -11.31 -8.83 11.38
C ARG A 90 -10.22 -9.83 11.08
N LEU A 91 -9.07 -9.72 11.74
CA LEU A 91 -7.95 -10.63 11.55
C LEU A 91 -8.11 -11.87 12.43
N LYS A 92 -7.61 -12.99 11.91
CA LYS A 92 -7.47 -14.26 12.63
C LYS A 92 -6.02 -14.71 12.59
N PRO A 93 -5.51 -15.46 13.59
CA PRO A 93 -4.20 -16.09 13.45
C PRO A 93 -4.14 -16.99 12.21
N GLY A 94 -3.04 -16.92 11.48
CA GLY A 94 -2.82 -17.57 10.20
C GLY A 94 -3.22 -16.70 9.00
N LYS A 95 -3.70 -17.36 7.94
CA LYS A 95 -3.99 -16.70 6.67
C LYS A 95 -5.21 -15.79 6.75
N ASN A 96 -5.06 -14.58 6.22
CA ASN A 96 -6.13 -13.63 5.97
C ASN A 96 -5.98 -13.05 4.56
N VAL A 97 -7.05 -12.44 4.07
CA VAL A 97 -7.04 -11.77 2.77
C VAL A 97 -7.34 -10.30 2.97
N ILE A 98 -6.54 -9.44 2.35
CA ILE A 98 -6.91 -8.06 2.07
C ILE A 98 -7.33 -7.98 0.61
N ALA A 99 -8.53 -7.48 0.37
CA ALA A 99 -9.09 -7.34 -0.96
C ALA A 99 -9.58 -5.90 -1.17
N VAL A 100 -9.33 -5.32 -2.34
CA VAL A 100 -9.73 -3.95 -2.64
C VAL A 100 -10.33 -3.88 -4.03
N LYS A 101 -11.56 -3.39 -4.14
CA LYS A 101 -12.16 -2.98 -5.40
C LYS A 101 -11.80 -1.51 -5.58
N ALA A 102 -10.93 -1.20 -6.54
CA ALA A 102 -10.60 0.17 -6.89
C ALA A 102 -11.26 0.54 -8.21
N THR A 103 -11.77 1.77 -8.30
CA THR A 103 -12.43 2.30 -9.49
C THR A 103 -11.86 3.66 -9.87
N ASP A 104 -11.46 3.79 -11.13
CA ASP A 104 -11.08 5.05 -11.79
C ASP A 104 -12.14 5.37 -12.86
N PRO A 105 -13.16 6.20 -12.58
CA PRO A 105 -14.23 6.51 -13.53
C PRO A 105 -13.69 7.01 -14.87
N GLY A 106 -14.06 6.32 -15.94
CA GLY A 106 -13.56 6.61 -17.30
C GLY A 106 -12.25 5.92 -17.68
N GLY A 107 -11.59 5.24 -16.74
CA GLY A 107 -10.48 4.31 -16.99
C GLY A 107 -9.25 4.97 -17.63
N SER A 108 -8.83 6.12 -17.10
CA SER A 108 -7.73 6.91 -17.66
C SER A 108 -6.41 6.62 -16.96
N LEU A 109 -6.29 6.97 -15.67
CA LEU A 109 -5.13 6.74 -14.84
C LEU A 109 -5.65 6.64 -13.41
N GLY A 110 -5.51 5.46 -12.82
CA GLY A 110 -5.85 5.24 -11.43
C GLY A 110 -4.63 4.87 -10.61
N GLY A 111 -4.86 4.68 -9.34
CA GLY A 111 -3.85 4.22 -8.41
C GLY A 111 -4.49 3.70 -7.15
N LEU A 112 -3.87 2.67 -6.57
CA LEU A 112 -4.19 2.20 -5.23
C LEU A 112 -2.94 2.32 -4.36
N LEU A 113 -3.10 2.86 -3.16
CA LEU A 113 -2.09 2.86 -2.12
C LEU A 113 -2.69 2.32 -0.82
N VAL A 114 -2.06 1.28 -0.27
CA VAL A 114 -2.41 0.70 1.03
C VAL A 114 -1.14 0.56 1.86
N GLU A 115 -1.28 0.83 3.15
CA GLU A 115 -0.30 0.48 4.17
C GLU A 115 -1.00 0.01 5.44
N ALA A 116 -0.44 -1.00 6.09
CA ALA A 116 -1.00 -1.52 7.32
C ALA A 116 0.08 -1.98 8.29
N ALA A 117 -0.26 -1.88 9.57
CA ALA A 117 0.54 -2.38 10.67
C ALA A 117 -0.33 -3.26 11.56
N VAL A 118 0.12 -4.50 11.80
CA VAL A 118 -0.43 -5.41 12.80
C VAL A 118 0.56 -5.44 13.96
N VAL A 119 0.17 -4.90 15.11
CA VAL A 119 0.97 -4.87 16.34
C VAL A 119 0.51 -6.01 17.25
N TYR A 120 1.46 -6.79 17.73
CA TYR A 120 1.22 -7.91 18.62
C TYR A 120 1.39 -7.52 20.10
N GLU A 121 0.87 -8.32 21.02
CA GLU A 121 0.97 -8.06 22.47
C GLU A 121 2.42 -8.01 22.99
N ASP A 122 3.37 -8.65 22.30
CA ASP A 122 4.79 -8.60 22.63
C ASP A 122 5.50 -7.32 22.13
N GLY A 123 4.77 -6.44 21.46
CA GLY A 123 5.26 -5.18 20.89
C GLY A 123 5.92 -5.31 19.51
N SER A 124 6.05 -6.52 18.96
CA SER A 124 6.48 -6.71 17.57
C SER A 124 5.39 -6.27 16.60
N ALA A 125 5.77 -5.99 15.35
CA ALA A 125 4.84 -5.57 14.32
C ALA A 125 5.09 -6.30 12.99
N PHE A 126 4.00 -6.66 12.32
CA PHE A 126 4.00 -7.09 10.93
C PHE A 126 3.45 -5.95 10.06
N LEU A 127 4.29 -5.47 9.14
CA LEU A 127 3.96 -4.38 8.22
C LEU A 127 3.76 -4.92 6.82
N PHE A 128 2.78 -4.37 6.11
CA PHE A 128 2.58 -4.66 4.68
C PHE A 128 1.96 -3.45 3.98
N GLY A 129 2.15 -3.38 2.66
CA GLY A 129 1.53 -2.36 1.83
C GLY A 129 1.30 -2.85 0.41
N THR A 130 0.74 -2.01 -0.44
CA THR A 130 0.63 -2.28 -1.88
C THR A 130 1.99 -2.39 -2.53
N ASP A 131 2.20 -3.46 -3.27
CA ASP A 131 3.43 -3.75 -4.00
C ASP A 131 3.13 -4.67 -5.20
N LYS A 132 4.18 -5.08 -5.91
CA LYS A 132 4.06 -5.95 -7.11
C LYS A 132 3.60 -7.39 -6.82
N THR A 133 3.47 -7.77 -5.55
CA THR A 133 3.02 -9.11 -5.16
C THR A 133 1.51 -9.22 -4.96
N TRP A 134 0.80 -8.09 -5.03
CA TRP A 134 -0.65 -8.08 -5.06
C TRP A 134 -1.14 -8.66 -6.39
N LYS A 135 -2.11 -9.56 -6.31
CA LYS A 135 -2.82 -10.08 -7.47
C LYS A 135 -3.88 -9.07 -7.89
N MET A 136 -4.18 -9.04 -9.19
CA MET A 136 -5.20 -8.18 -9.75
C MET A 136 -6.08 -8.95 -10.74
N SER A 137 -7.36 -8.61 -10.77
CA SER A 137 -8.32 -9.02 -11.79
C SER A 137 -9.00 -7.77 -12.37
N PHE A 138 -9.49 -7.86 -13.61
CA PHE A 138 -10.29 -6.83 -14.26
C PHE A 138 -11.79 -7.17 -14.28
N GLU A 139 -12.15 -8.31 -13.70
CA GLU A 139 -13.52 -8.79 -13.57
C GLU A 139 -13.82 -9.09 -12.10
N GLU A 140 -15.05 -8.79 -11.69
CA GLU A 140 -15.54 -9.18 -10.36
C GLU A 140 -15.90 -10.67 -10.38
N ILE A 141 -15.11 -11.49 -9.72
CA ILE A 141 -15.36 -12.93 -9.63
C ILE A 141 -16.08 -13.24 -8.33
N PRO A 142 -17.21 -13.97 -8.32
CA PRO A 142 -17.91 -14.30 -7.08
C PRO A 142 -16.99 -14.90 -6.01
N GLY A 143 -17.02 -14.32 -4.80
CA GLY A 143 -16.21 -14.79 -3.68
C GLY A 143 -14.75 -14.29 -3.66
N TRP A 144 -14.32 -13.45 -4.61
CA TRP A 144 -12.94 -12.95 -4.73
C TRP A 144 -12.37 -12.23 -3.49
N THR A 145 -13.20 -11.88 -2.50
CA THR A 145 -12.78 -11.28 -1.22
C THR A 145 -12.55 -12.31 -0.10
N SER A 146 -13.04 -13.54 -0.26
CA SER A 146 -12.99 -14.62 0.75
C SER A 146 -11.64 -15.30 0.80
N LEU A 147 -11.23 -15.81 1.97
CA LEU A 147 -10.04 -16.66 2.11
C LEU A 147 -10.09 -17.94 1.25
N GLU A 148 -11.30 -18.48 1.04
CA GLU A 148 -11.52 -19.74 0.30
C GLU A 148 -11.41 -19.58 -1.22
N PHE A 149 -11.24 -18.36 -1.73
CA PHE A 149 -11.10 -18.11 -3.16
C PHE A 149 -9.74 -18.61 -3.66
N ASP A 150 -9.77 -19.47 -4.68
CA ASP A 150 -8.59 -19.94 -5.40
C ASP A 150 -8.13 -18.86 -6.40
N ASP A 151 -7.03 -18.20 -6.07
CA ASP A 151 -6.39 -17.18 -6.91
C ASP A 151 -5.14 -17.71 -7.63
N SER A 152 -4.97 -19.04 -7.75
CA SER A 152 -3.77 -19.65 -8.35
C SER A 152 -3.64 -19.49 -9.88
N THR A 153 -4.67 -19.00 -10.55
CA THR A 153 -4.74 -18.82 -12.01
C THR A 153 -4.83 -17.37 -12.42
#